data_AF-A0A133S6S4-F1
#
_entry.id   AF-A0A133S6S4-F1
#
_cell.length_a   1.000
_cell.length_b   1.000
_cell.length_c   1.000
_cell.angle_alpha   90.00
_cell.angle_beta   90.00
_cell.angle_gamma   90.00
#
_symmetry.space_group_name_H-M   'P 1'
#
loop_
_entity.id
_entity.type
_entity.pdbx_description
1 polymer ?
#
loop_
_entity_poly.entity_id
_entity_poly.type
_entity_poly.pdbx_seq_one_letter_code
_entity_poly.pdbx_strand_id
1 'polypeptide(L)'
;MKSLINSEYLKNIYNCIGKNVNNVFVLRDNSFDESEIEYISDGCIYLEFDNQIIKFTNKSIEGPDLDDYPNLDFEVYKNLNDNYLLNEFSLYALNINGIINDIKIVNDEFSSWWDNDIICVDIALKFDISGVIYYLILWDSIPDTISWVDSRNITSENNYKLRDRISDFWVGKSPDFKYFYRKEISICDRLTIL
;
A
#
# COMPACT_ATOMS: atom_id res chain seq x y z
N MET A 1 21.24 2.18 -6.23
CA MET A 1 20.43 2.51 -5.04
C MET A 1 19.99 1.20 -4.40
N LYS A 2 19.93 1.07 -3.07
CA LYS A 2 19.55 -0.19 -2.40
C LYS A 2 18.02 -0.27 -2.39
N SER A 3 17.44 -1.35 -2.93
CA SER A 3 16.00 -1.63 -2.87
C SER A 3 15.50 -1.50 -1.42
N LEU A 4 14.47 -0.71 -1.17
CA LEU A 4 13.79 -0.71 0.13
C LEU A 4 12.89 -1.94 0.31
N ILE A 5 12.68 -2.74 -0.75
CA ILE A 5 11.98 -4.02 -0.66
C ILE A 5 13.02 -5.14 -0.53
N ASN A 6 12.99 -5.87 0.59
CA ASN A 6 13.85 -7.01 0.89
C ASN A 6 13.62 -8.17 -0.10
N SER A 7 14.67 -8.90 -0.47
CA SER A 7 14.59 -10.05 -1.39
C SER A 7 13.77 -11.21 -0.83
N GLU A 8 13.84 -11.47 0.48
CA GLU A 8 12.99 -12.46 1.17
C GLU A 8 11.52 -12.04 1.10
N TYR A 9 11.28 -10.73 1.19
CA TYR A 9 9.96 -10.16 1.10
C TYR A 9 9.36 -10.35 -0.30
N LEU A 10 10.14 -10.05 -1.33
CA LEU A 10 9.75 -10.29 -2.72
C LEU A 10 9.44 -11.76 -3.01
N LYS A 11 10.17 -12.72 -2.41
CA LYS A 11 9.88 -14.15 -2.56
C LYS A 11 8.51 -14.53 -1.98
N ASN A 12 8.19 -14.03 -0.79
CA ASN A 12 6.90 -14.32 -0.16
C ASN A 12 5.72 -13.73 -0.95
N ILE A 13 5.87 -12.49 -1.44
CA ILE A 13 4.87 -11.83 -2.28
C ILE A 13 4.73 -12.57 -3.62
N TYR A 14 5.84 -12.93 -4.26
CA TYR A 14 5.84 -13.75 -5.48
C TYR A 14 5.09 -15.07 -5.30
N ASN A 15 5.32 -15.76 -4.18
CA ASN A 15 4.63 -17.00 -3.82
C ASN A 15 3.13 -16.81 -3.56
N CYS A 16 2.59 -15.60 -3.59
CA CYS A 16 1.15 -15.33 -3.51
C CYS A 16 0.48 -15.29 -4.88
N ILE A 17 1.24 -15.14 -5.97
CA ILE A 17 0.69 -15.21 -7.32
C ILE A 17 0.09 -16.60 -7.55
N GLY A 18 -1.11 -16.64 -8.13
CA GLY A 18 -1.92 -17.84 -8.33
C GLY A 18 -2.73 -18.28 -7.11
N LYS A 19 -2.58 -17.64 -5.94
CA LYS A 19 -3.40 -17.94 -4.77
C LYS A 19 -4.70 -17.13 -4.76
N ASN A 20 -5.73 -17.69 -4.13
CA ASN A 20 -6.98 -17.00 -3.89
C ASN A 20 -6.89 -16.09 -2.66
N VAL A 21 -7.15 -14.81 -2.86
CA VAL A 21 -7.41 -13.85 -1.77
C VAL A 21 -8.86 -14.02 -1.35
N ASN A 22 -9.08 -14.23 -0.06
CA ASN A 22 -10.41 -14.37 0.54
C ASN A 22 -10.97 -13.00 0.94
N ASN A 23 -10.11 -12.12 1.43
CA ASN A 23 -10.45 -10.74 1.71
C ASN A 23 -9.21 -9.85 1.78
N VAL A 24 -9.46 -8.54 1.71
CA VAL A 24 -8.49 -7.51 2.09
C VAL A 24 -9.11 -6.74 3.25
N PHE A 25 -8.36 -6.59 4.34
CA PHE A 25 -8.77 -5.79 5.49
C PHE A 25 -7.89 -4.56 5.64
N VAL A 26 -8.52 -3.49 6.09
CA VAL A 26 -7.82 -2.27 6.53
C VAL A 26 -8.10 -2.07 8.01
N LEU A 27 -7.10 -1.55 8.72
CA LEU A 27 -7.25 -1.16 10.11
C LEU A 27 -7.92 0.22 10.18
N ARG A 28 -8.82 0.37 11.15
CA ARG A 28 -9.63 1.57 11.35
C ARG A 28 -9.72 1.94 12.81
N ASP A 29 -9.51 3.23 13.10
CA ASP A 29 -9.87 3.81 14.39
C ASP A 29 -11.37 3.64 14.64
N ASN A 30 -11.75 3.44 15.90
CA ASN A 30 -13.15 3.20 16.28
C ASN A 30 -14.06 4.42 16.07
N SER A 31 -13.48 5.60 15.82
CA SER A 31 -14.20 6.82 15.43
C SER A 31 -14.43 6.95 13.92
N PHE A 32 -13.97 5.98 13.12
CA PHE A 32 -14.11 5.99 11.67
C PHE A 32 -15.58 5.97 11.22
N ASP A 33 -15.94 6.89 10.33
CA ASP A 33 -17.25 6.93 9.67
C ASP A 33 -17.22 6.05 8.40
N GLU A 34 -18.03 4.99 8.41
CA GLU A 34 -18.14 4.05 7.29
C GLU A 34 -18.62 4.69 5.98
N SER A 35 -19.19 5.90 6.01
CA SER A 35 -19.51 6.65 4.79
C SER A 35 -18.26 7.24 4.11
N GLU A 36 -17.09 7.14 4.73
CA GLU A 36 -15.79 7.65 4.27
C GLU A 36 -14.85 6.52 3.80
N ILE A 37 -15.39 5.52 3.09
CA ILE A 37 -14.71 4.27 2.66
C ILE A 37 -13.49 4.43 1.73
N GLU A 38 -12.88 5.61 1.65
CA GLU A 38 -11.63 5.82 0.92
C GLU A 38 -10.40 5.34 1.72
N TYR A 39 -10.19 4.01 1.68
CA TYR A 39 -8.96 3.19 1.64
C TYR A 39 -7.66 3.54 2.39
N ILE A 40 -7.60 4.57 3.23
CA ILE A 40 -6.39 4.90 3.99
C ILE A 40 -6.41 4.10 5.28
N SER A 41 -5.47 3.17 5.46
CA SER A 41 -5.38 2.37 6.68
C SER A 41 -4.66 3.09 7.80
N ASP A 42 -5.13 2.88 9.03
CA ASP A 42 -4.44 3.29 10.24
C ASP A 42 -3.25 2.35 10.49
N GLY A 43 -2.21 2.48 9.66
CA GLY A 43 -0.91 1.84 9.83
C GLY A 43 -0.69 0.51 9.10
N CYS A 44 -1.73 -0.29 8.84
CA CYS A 44 -1.53 -1.62 8.22
C CYS A 44 -2.67 -2.15 7.35
N ILE A 45 -2.35 -2.97 6.35
CA ILE A 45 -3.32 -3.67 5.49
C ILE A 45 -3.12 -5.17 5.61
N TYR A 46 -4.21 -5.94 5.64
CA TYR A 46 -4.16 -7.40 5.72
C TYR A 46 -4.69 -8.03 4.44
N LEU A 47 -3.94 -8.97 3.86
CA LEU A 47 -4.37 -9.84 2.78
C LEU A 47 -4.63 -11.24 3.35
N GLU A 48 -5.87 -11.69 3.27
CA GLU A 48 -6.29 -12.99 3.78
C GLU A 48 -6.29 -14.04 2.67
N PHE A 49 -5.69 -15.19 2.97
CA PHE A 49 -5.72 -16.42 2.18
C PHE A 49 -6.23 -17.56 3.04
N ASP A 50 -6.46 -18.74 2.45
CA ASP A 50 -7.04 -19.90 3.15
C ASP A 50 -6.30 -20.31 4.44
N ASN A 51 -4.97 -20.21 4.43
CA ASN A 51 -4.12 -20.75 5.51
C ASN A 51 -3.18 -19.71 6.14
N GLN A 52 -3.25 -18.46 5.69
CA GLN A 52 -2.33 -17.42 6.13
C GLN A 52 -2.92 -16.03 5.92
N ILE A 53 -2.36 -15.08 6.64
CA ILE A 53 -2.67 -13.66 6.51
C ILE A 53 -1.36 -12.91 6.39
N ILE A 54 -1.28 -12.04 5.40
CA ILE A 54 -0.12 -11.17 5.20
C ILE A 54 -0.51 -9.77 5.63
N LYS A 55 0.20 -9.21 6.60
CA LYS A 55 0.05 -7.83 7.06
C LYS A 55 1.13 -6.98 6.40
N PHE A 56 0.74 -5.97 5.64
CA PHE A 56 1.62 -4.94 5.11
C PHE A 56 1.60 -3.71 6.02
N THR A 57 2.76 -3.13 6.26
CA THR A 57 2.93 -1.86 6.99
C THR A 57 3.85 -0.93 6.22
N ASN A 58 3.59 0.37 6.32
CA ASN A 58 4.59 1.36 5.98
C ASN A 58 5.43 1.59 7.23
N LYS A 59 6.70 1.21 7.20
CA LYS A 59 7.61 1.39 8.32
C LYS A 59 8.66 2.40 7.92
N SER A 60 8.40 3.66 8.24
CA SER A 60 9.23 4.78 7.84
C SER A 60 10.68 4.58 8.29
N ILE A 61 11.64 4.82 7.41
CA ILE A 61 13.07 4.79 7.75
C ILE A 61 13.56 6.23 7.84
N GLU A 62 14.00 6.62 9.03
CA GLU A 62 14.65 7.91 9.26
C GLU A 62 16.01 7.96 8.54
N GLY A 63 16.15 8.90 7.61
CA GLY A 63 17.42 9.23 6.98
C GLY A 63 18.18 10.33 7.73
N PRO A 64 19.49 10.50 7.48
CA PRO A 64 20.28 11.59 8.05
C PRO A 64 19.76 13.00 7.68
N ASP A 65 18.94 13.10 6.64
CA ASP A 65 18.37 14.36 6.13
C ASP A 65 16.94 14.65 6.66
N LEU A 66 16.52 14.04 7.78
CA LEU A 66 15.22 14.24 8.46
C LEU A 66 13.96 13.88 7.66
N ASP A 67 14.09 13.44 6.41
CA ASP A 67 12.97 12.93 5.63
C ASP A 67 12.69 11.47 6.02
N ASP A 68 11.45 11.20 6.44
CA ASP A 68 10.92 9.85 6.67
C ASP A 68 10.65 9.17 5.31
N TYR A 69 11.45 8.17 4.96
CA TYR A 69 11.27 7.43 3.72
C TYR A 69 10.30 6.26 3.92
N PRO A 70 9.28 6.09 3.07
CA PRO A 70 8.35 4.99 3.21
C PRO A 70 9.07 3.68 2.86
N ASN A 71 8.82 2.65 3.65
CA ASN A 71 9.51 1.38 3.48
C ASN A 71 8.55 0.23 3.76
N LEU A 72 8.40 -0.66 2.77
CA LEU A 72 7.47 -1.77 2.85
C LEU A 72 7.97 -2.80 3.85
N ASP A 73 7.22 -2.98 4.93
CA ASP A 73 7.41 -4.10 5.84
C ASP A 73 6.19 -5.02 5.79
N PHE A 74 6.40 -6.31 6.08
CA PHE A 74 5.27 -7.21 6.22
C PHE A 74 5.55 -8.36 7.18
N GLU A 75 4.45 -8.88 7.74
CA GLU A 75 4.43 -10.02 8.64
C GLU A 75 3.46 -11.08 8.11
N VAL A 76 3.75 -12.36 8.36
CA VAL A 76 2.87 -13.48 7.98
C VAL A 76 2.32 -14.12 9.26
N TYR A 77 1.00 -14.17 9.36
CA TYR A 77 0.28 -14.79 10.46
C TYR A 77 -0.49 -16.01 9.99
N LYS A 78 -0.77 -16.93 10.91
CA LYS A 78 -1.67 -18.06 10.66
C LYS A 78 -3.13 -17.63 10.68
N ASN A 79 -3.48 -16.65 11.51
CA ASN A 79 -4.82 -16.08 11.65
C ASN A 79 -4.73 -14.69 12.33
N LEU A 80 -5.83 -13.94 12.38
CA LEU A 80 -5.89 -12.59 12.96
C LEU A 80 -5.89 -12.56 14.49
N ASN A 81 -6.10 -13.68 15.18
CA ASN A 81 -6.29 -13.68 16.64
C ASN A 81 -5.02 -13.27 17.40
N ASP A 82 -3.85 -13.35 16.75
CA ASP A 82 -2.55 -13.00 17.34
C ASP A 82 -2.19 -11.51 17.17
N ASN A 83 -3.09 -10.70 16.61
CA ASN A 83 -2.82 -9.30 16.30
C ASN A 83 -3.27 -8.35 17.42
N TYR A 84 -2.31 -7.86 18.20
CA TYR A 84 -2.56 -6.97 19.34
C TYR A 84 -3.24 -5.65 18.98
N LEU A 85 -3.09 -5.17 17.73
CA LEU A 85 -3.71 -3.93 17.25
C LEU A 85 -5.25 -4.00 17.26
N LEU A 86 -5.82 -5.21 17.22
CA LEU A 86 -7.27 -5.41 17.27
C LEU A 86 -7.91 -5.07 18.62
N ASN A 87 -7.10 -4.79 19.65
CA ASN A 87 -7.59 -4.28 20.93
C ASN A 87 -7.89 -2.78 20.89
N GLU A 88 -7.26 -2.05 19.96
CA GLU A 88 -7.32 -0.59 19.86
C GLU A 88 -8.11 -0.16 18.62
N PHE A 89 -8.04 -0.95 17.55
CA PHE A 89 -8.63 -0.66 16.27
C PHE A 89 -9.57 -1.76 15.78
N SER A 90 -10.46 -1.39 14.88
CA SER A 90 -11.37 -2.29 14.20
C SER A 90 -10.80 -2.73 12.84
N LEU A 91 -11.08 -3.97 12.42
CA LEU A 91 -10.82 -4.43 11.06
C LEU A 91 -12.03 -4.16 10.18
N TYR A 92 -11.79 -3.52 9.06
CA TYR A 92 -12.80 -3.29 8.05
C TYR A 92 -12.52 -4.13 6.81
N ALA A 93 -13.49 -4.95 6.41
CA ALA A 93 -13.41 -5.82 5.24
C ALA A 93 -13.73 -5.04 3.95
N LEU A 94 -12.79 -5.04 3.01
CA LEU A 94 -13.01 -4.44 1.68
C LEU A 94 -13.81 -5.33 0.73
N ASN A 95 -14.07 -6.58 1.12
CA ASN A 95 -14.79 -7.60 0.34
C ASN A 95 -14.15 -7.90 -1.02
N ILE A 96 -12.83 -7.77 -1.10
CA ILE A 96 -12.04 -8.07 -2.29
C ILE A 96 -11.64 -9.55 -2.24
N ASN A 97 -12.10 -10.33 -3.21
CA ASN A 97 -11.77 -11.74 -3.33
C ASN A 97 -11.39 -12.10 -4.76
N GLY A 98 -10.57 -13.15 -4.90
CA GLY A 98 -10.20 -13.70 -6.20
C GLY A 98 -8.73 -14.10 -6.30
N ILE A 99 -8.38 -14.67 -7.45
CA ILE A 99 -7.01 -15.13 -7.73
C ILE A 99 -6.10 -13.93 -8.00
N ILE A 100 -4.93 -13.90 -7.37
CA ILE A 100 -3.85 -12.97 -7.74
C ILE A 100 -3.24 -13.47 -9.05
N ASN A 101 -3.49 -12.76 -10.15
CA ASN A 101 -2.92 -13.08 -11.46
C ASN A 101 -1.46 -12.64 -11.57
N ASP A 102 -1.15 -11.46 -11.02
CA ASP A 102 0.20 -10.89 -11.07
C ASP A 102 0.39 -9.86 -9.96
N ILE A 103 1.65 -9.63 -9.57
CA ILE A 103 2.05 -8.55 -8.68
C ILE A 103 3.30 -7.90 -9.26
N LYS A 104 3.29 -6.57 -9.35
CA LYS A 104 4.41 -5.79 -9.87
C LYS A 104 4.83 -4.72 -8.89
N ILE A 105 6.12 -4.40 -8.91
CA ILE A 105 6.68 -3.25 -8.22
C ILE A 105 6.46 -2.04 -9.13
N VAL A 106 5.83 -0.99 -8.59
CA VAL A 106 5.54 0.24 -9.36
C VAL A 106 6.59 1.30 -9.10
N ASN A 107 7.12 1.35 -7.87
CA ASN A 107 8.22 2.21 -7.49
C ASN A 107 9.09 1.52 -6.42
N ASP A 108 10.39 1.37 -6.69
CA ASP A 108 11.41 0.90 -5.73
C ASP A 108 12.68 1.77 -5.70
N GLU A 109 12.70 2.87 -6.47
CA GLU A 109 13.79 3.83 -6.51
C GLU A 109 13.24 5.22 -6.16
N PHE A 110 13.46 5.61 -4.90
CA PHE A 110 13.10 6.93 -4.40
C PHE A 110 13.93 7.97 -5.13
N SER A 111 13.26 8.80 -5.93
CA SER A 111 13.84 10.04 -6.42
C SER A 111 13.04 11.17 -5.80
N SER A 112 13.66 11.89 -4.87
CA SER A 112 13.12 13.14 -4.35
C SER A 112 13.15 14.15 -5.49
N TRP A 113 12.00 14.76 -5.79
CA TRP A 113 11.92 15.86 -6.74
C TRP A 113 11.38 17.08 -6.01
N TRP A 114 12.27 17.72 -5.28
CA TRP A 114 12.08 19.10 -4.88
C TRP A 114 12.49 19.98 -6.04
N ASP A 115 11.53 20.30 -6.91
CA ASP A 115 11.42 21.63 -7.53
C ASP A 115 10.07 21.76 -8.26
N ASN A 116 9.21 22.63 -7.69
CA ASN A 116 7.84 23.01 -8.07
C ASN A 116 6.69 22.01 -7.75
N ASP A 117 6.33 21.96 -6.46
CA ASP A 117 4.99 21.72 -5.88
C ASP A 117 4.17 20.45 -6.23
N ILE A 118 4.71 19.49 -6.96
CA ILE A 118 4.03 18.23 -7.23
C ILE A 118 4.39 17.20 -6.15
N ILE A 119 3.41 16.84 -5.31
CA ILE A 119 3.54 15.67 -4.42
C ILE A 119 3.36 14.42 -5.27
N CYS A 120 4.43 13.63 -5.40
CA CYS A 120 4.38 12.32 -6.02
C CYS A 120 3.90 11.30 -4.98
N VAL A 121 3.01 10.41 -5.38
CA VAL A 121 2.54 9.32 -4.52
C VAL A 121 3.47 8.11 -4.67
N ASP A 122 3.95 7.58 -3.55
CA ASP A 122 4.83 6.42 -3.54
C ASP A 122 4.04 5.10 -3.52
N ILE A 123 4.08 4.40 -4.66
CA ILE A 123 3.37 3.14 -4.86
C ILE A 123 4.35 2.00 -4.70
N ALA A 124 4.13 1.16 -3.69
CA ALA A 124 4.97 0.00 -3.47
C ALA A 124 4.66 -1.11 -4.48
N LEU A 125 3.39 -1.47 -4.61
CA LEU A 125 2.98 -2.66 -5.36
C LEU A 125 1.67 -2.43 -6.12
N LYS A 126 1.58 -3.08 -7.27
CA LYS A 126 0.37 -3.26 -8.08
C LYS A 126 -0.03 -4.72 -8.04
N PHE A 127 -1.26 -5.00 -7.63
CA PHE A 127 -1.87 -6.32 -7.62
C PHE A 127 -2.91 -6.40 -8.73
N ASP A 128 -2.83 -7.44 -9.56
CA ASP A 128 -3.93 -7.88 -10.41
C ASP A 128 -4.66 -9.02 -9.71
N ILE A 129 -5.86 -8.75 -9.20
CA ILE A 129 -6.71 -9.74 -8.55
C ILE A 129 -7.93 -9.96 -9.43
N SER A 130 -7.97 -11.11 -10.11
CA SER A 130 -9.06 -11.51 -11.02
C SER A 130 -9.41 -10.44 -12.07
N GLY A 131 -8.40 -9.74 -12.60
CA GLY A 131 -8.56 -8.71 -13.63
C GLY A 131 -8.87 -7.31 -13.09
N VAL A 132 -9.00 -7.15 -11.78
CA VAL A 132 -9.13 -5.84 -11.13
C VAL A 132 -7.77 -5.42 -10.59
N ILE A 133 -7.36 -4.19 -10.90
CA ILE A 133 -6.07 -3.64 -10.50
C ILE A 133 -6.23 -2.89 -9.19
N TYR A 134 -5.41 -3.26 -8.20
CA TYR A 134 -5.28 -2.61 -6.91
C TYR A 134 -3.85 -2.14 -6.69
N TYR A 135 -3.68 -1.05 -5.95
CA TYR A 135 -2.39 -0.50 -5.58
C TYR A 135 -2.23 -0.51 -4.06
N LEU A 136 -1.09 -1.01 -3.61
CA LEU A 136 -0.59 -0.80 -2.27
C LEU A 136 0.31 0.44 -2.28
N ILE A 137 -0.12 1.48 -1.59
CA ILE A 137 0.53 2.78 -1.55
C ILE A 137 1.15 2.98 -0.17
N LEU A 138 2.43 3.35 -0.13
CA LEU A 138 3.13 3.75 1.08
C LEU A 138 3.36 5.25 1.00
N TRP A 139 2.82 6.01 1.94
CA TRP A 139 2.94 7.46 1.89
C TRP A 139 4.28 7.90 2.48
N ASP A 140 5.09 8.62 1.71
CA ASP A 140 6.29 9.33 2.19
C ASP A 140 5.90 10.53 3.06
N SER A 141 4.88 11.24 2.58
CA SER A 141 4.38 12.51 3.08
C SER A 141 3.52 12.35 4.32
N ILE A 142 3.12 11.13 4.66
CA ILE A 142 2.34 10.83 5.87
C ILE A 142 2.99 9.60 6.50
N PRO A 143 3.87 9.78 7.50
CA PRO A 143 4.61 8.69 8.12
C PRO A 143 3.70 7.54 8.54
N ASP A 144 4.18 6.33 8.30
CA ASP A 144 3.56 5.05 8.66
C ASP A 144 2.16 4.81 8.05
N THR A 145 1.71 5.69 7.16
CA THR A 145 0.42 5.55 6.49
C THR A 145 0.53 4.66 5.26
N ILE A 146 -0.44 3.77 5.10
CA ILE A 146 -0.51 2.82 3.98
C ILE A 146 -1.95 2.76 3.44
N SER A 147 -2.11 2.55 2.14
CA SER A 147 -3.45 2.50 1.52
C SER A 147 -3.58 1.37 0.50
N TRP A 148 -4.77 0.78 0.42
CA TRP A 148 -5.15 -0.23 -0.57
C TRP A 148 -6.18 0.33 -1.53
N VAL A 149 -5.76 0.79 -2.70
CA VAL A 149 -6.63 1.58 -3.59
C VAL A 149 -6.97 0.79 -4.84
N ASP A 150 -8.26 0.69 -5.16
CA ASP A 150 -8.71 0.25 -6.48
C ASP A 150 -8.32 1.26 -7.54
N SER A 151 -7.66 0.83 -8.61
CA SER A 151 -7.23 1.71 -9.69
C SER A 151 -8.35 2.54 -10.33
N ARG A 152 -9.58 2.02 -10.33
CA ARG A 152 -10.78 2.71 -10.87
C ARG A 152 -11.14 3.95 -10.04
N ASN A 153 -10.74 3.95 -8.78
CA ASN A 153 -11.04 5.00 -7.81
C ASN A 153 -10.02 6.15 -7.89
N ILE A 154 -8.79 5.89 -8.32
CA ILE A 154 -7.70 6.87 -8.37
C ILE A 154 -8.01 8.11 -9.23
N THR A 155 -8.66 7.88 -10.37
CA THR A 155 -9.01 8.94 -11.32
C THR A 155 -10.45 9.40 -11.21
N SER A 156 -11.25 8.79 -10.32
CA SER A 156 -12.64 9.18 -10.16
C SER A 156 -12.72 10.56 -9.48
N GLU A 157 -13.51 11.46 -10.07
CA GLU A 157 -13.71 12.83 -9.54
C GLU A 157 -14.32 12.85 -8.12
N ASN A 158 -14.91 11.73 -7.70
CA ASN A 158 -15.56 11.59 -6.40
C ASN A 158 -14.63 11.21 -5.25
N ASN A 159 -13.36 10.84 -5.50
CA ASN A 159 -12.40 10.53 -4.43
C ASN A 159 -11.59 11.75 -4.02
N TYR A 160 -12.31 12.78 -3.57
CA TYR A 160 -11.72 13.99 -3.01
C TYR A 160 -11.12 13.72 -1.63
N LYS A 161 -11.62 12.77 -0.85
CA LYS A 161 -11.16 12.58 0.54
C LYS A 161 -9.73 12.08 0.66
N LEU A 162 -9.32 11.14 -0.19
CA LEU A 162 -7.91 10.72 -0.27
C LEU A 162 -7.00 11.92 -0.60
N ARG A 163 -7.39 12.71 -1.61
CA ARG A 163 -6.68 13.92 -2.02
C ARG A 163 -6.65 14.96 -0.90
N ASP A 164 -7.78 15.16 -0.24
CA ASP A 164 -8.00 16.18 0.78
C ASP A 164 -7.18 15.85 2.03
N ARG A 165 -7.18 14.60 2.52
CA ARG A 165 -6.35 14.21 3.69
C ARG A 165 -4.85 14.40 3.43
N ILE A 166 -4.37 14.11 2.22
CA ILE A 166 -2.97 14.37 1.85
C ILE A 166 -2.72 15.88 1.71
N SER A 167 -3.67 16.62 1.14
CA SER A 167 -3.58 18.07 0.98
C SER A 167 -3.78 18.85 2.28
N ASP A 168 -4.45 18.28 3.29
CA ASP A 168 -4.59 18.88 4.62
C ASP A 168 -3.27 18.76 5.38
N PHE A 169 -2.55 17.66 5.18
CA PHE A 169 -1.18 17.52 5.66
C PHE A 169 -0.24 18.50 4.94
N TRP A 170 -0.46 18.76 3.65
CA TRP A 170 0.29 19.71 2.83
C TRP A 170 -0.62 20.81 2.25
N VAL A 171 -1.08 21.73 3.10
CA VAL A 171 -2.05 22.78 2.72
C VAL A 171 -1.63 23.49 1.43
N GLY A 172 -2.42 23.29 0.37
CA GLY A 172 -2.20 23.91 -0.95
C GLY A 172 -1.54 23.02 -2.00
N LYS A 173 -1.29 21.74 -1.72
CA LYS A 173 -0.74 20.77 -2.70
C LYS A 173 -1.69 19.58 -2.89
N SER A 174 -2.11 19.34 -4.13
CA SER A 174 -2.85 18.13 -4.49
C SER A 174 -1.88 17.04 -4.95
N PRO A 175 -2.03 15.78 -4.50
CA PRO A 175 -1.24 14.68 -5.03
C PRO A 175 -1.55 14.50 -6.51
N ASP A 176 -0.50 14.34 -7.32
CA ASP A 176 -0.67 14.19 -8.75
C ASP A 176 -0.68 12.71 -9.15
N PHE A 177 -1.90 12.16 -9.20
CA PHE A 177 -2.13 10.77 -9.53
C PHE A 177 -1.78 10.41 -10.98
N LYS A 178 -1.49 11.38 -11.87
CA LYS A 178 -1.00 11.09 -13.23
C LYS A 178 0.35 10.38 -13.23
N TYR A 179 1.12 10.53 -12.15
CA TYR A 179 2.38 9.83 -11.93
C TYR A 179 2.23 8.42 -11.36
N PHE A 180 1.00 7.88 -11.23
CA PHE A 180 0.80 6.47 -10.86
C PHE A 180 1.30 5.49 -11.93
N TYR A 181 1.34 5.93 -13.18
CA TYR A 181 1.79 5.13 -14.31
C TYR A 181 3.32 5.15 -14.44
N ARG A 182 4.02 4.72 -13.39
CA ARG A 182 5.48 4.55 -13.36
C ARG A 182 5.90 3.20 -13.92
N LYS A 183 7.21 3.04 -14.11
CA LYS A 183 7.83 1.83 -14.65
C LYS A 183 7.46 0.62 -13.77
N GLU A 184 6.62 -0.25 -14.30
CA GLU A 184 6.29 -1.52 -13.66
C GLU A 184 7.44 -2.50 -13.81
N ILE A 185 7.96 -3.02 -12.70
CA ILE A 185 8.98 -4.07 -12.65
C ILE A 185 8.30 -5.35 -12.19
N SER A 186 8.40 -6.41 -12.98
CA SER A 186 7.95 -7.74 -12.56
C SER A 186 8.74 -8.20 -11.33
N ILE A 187 8.07 -8.81 -10.35
CA ILE A 187 8.76 -9.37 -9.19
C ILE A 187 9.78 -10.45 -9.63
N CYS A 188 9.49 -11.23 -10.67
CA CYS A 188 10.45 -12.18 -11.25
C CYS A 188 11.73 -11.50 -11.71
N ASP A 189 11.59 -10.39 -12.44
CA ASP A 189 12.74 -9.66 -12.99
C ASP A 189 13.58 -9.10 -11.84
N ARG A 190 12.94 -8.56 -10.80
CA ARG A 190 13.64 -8.04 -9.61
C ARG A 190 14.37 -9.15 -8.86
N LEU A 191 13.76 -10.31 -8.67
CA LEU A 191 14.37 -11.47 -8.01
C LEU A 191 15.56 -12.05 -8.78
N THR A 192 15.65 -11.81 -10.09
CA THR A 192 16.75 -12.29 -10.94
C THR A 192 17.99 -11.37 -10.88
N ILE A 193 17.80 -10.13 -10.44
CA ILE A 193 18.84 -9.08 -10.40
C ILE A 193 19.40 -8.88 -8.98
N LEU A 194 18.71 -9.39 -7.95
CA LEU A 194 19.14 -9.38 -6.53
C LEU A 194 20.02 -10.58 -6.19
#